data_AF-A0A101CR28-F1
#
_entry.id   AF-A0A101CR28-F1
#
_cell.length_a   1.000
_cell.length_b   1.000
_cell.length_c   1.000
_cell.angle_alpha   90.00
_cell.angle_beta   90.00
_cell.angle_gamma   90.00
#
_symmetry.space_group_name_H-M   'P 1'
#
loop_
_entity.id
_entity.type
_entity.pdbx_description
1 polymer ?
#
loop_
_entity_poly.entity_id
_entity_poly.type
_entity_poly.pdbx_seq_one_letter_code
_entity_poly.pdbx_strand_id
1 'polypeptide(L)'
;MGTLFYLAMGWCGTLYPGWWKRFFKFPQPPPPDPEPWRHIGTIGLGLIAGLAGGTLFHGRILDDQLFAGQAAIASGLVAFATASIVTGLASSFKR
;
A
#
# COMPACT_ATOMS: atom_id res chain seq x y z
N MET A 1 10.08 -4.16 13.97
CA MET A 1 10.63 -3.24 12.93
C MET A 1 9.96 -3.40 11.55
N GLY A 2 9.48 -4.60 11.16
CA GLY A 2 8.83 -4.79 9.83
C GLY A 2 7.50 -4.06 9.60
N THR A 3 6.73 -3.73 10.64
CA THR A 3 5.41 -3.09 10.51
C THR A 3 5.44 -1.71 9.84
N LEU A 4 6.39 -0.85 10.22
CA LEU A 4 6.59 0.45 9.56
C LEU A 4 7.01 0.29 8.09
N PHE A 5 7.84 -0.72 7.81
CA PHE A 5 8.24 -1.05 6.45
C PHE A 5 7.05 -1.55 5.61
N TYR A 6 6.17 -2.39 6.16
CA TYR A 6 4.96 -2.86 5.47
C TYR A 6 3.95 -1.74 5.24
N LEU A 7 3.81 -0.79 6.18
CA LEU A 7 3.02 0.42 5.98
C LEU A 7 3.60 1.29 4.86
N ALA A 8 4.92 1.50 4.83
CA ALA A 8 5.57 2.26 3.78
C ALA A 8 5.42 1.59 2.40
N MET A 9 5.53 0.26 2.34
CA MET A 9 5.32 -0.52 1.12
C MET A 9 3.84 -0.54 0.69
N GLY A 10 2.91 -0.65 1.64
CA GLY A 10 1.47 -0.58 1.38
C GLY A 10 1.03 0.81 0.93
N TRP A 11 1.61 1.86 1.53
CA TRP A 11 1.51 3.24 1.05
C TRP A 11 1.97 3.26 -0.41
N CYS A 12 3.22 2.90 -0.68
CA CYS A 12 3.81 2.88 -2.03
C CYS A 12 2.94 2.16 -3.09
N GLY A 13 2.30 1.05 -2.71
CA GLY A 13 1.43 0.25 -3.56
C GLY A 13 0.01 0.78 -3.75
N THR A 14 -0.38 1.88 -3.10
CA THR A 14 -1.73 2.44 -3.22
C THR A 14 -1.95 3.01 -4.63
N LEU A 15 -2.76 2.34 -5.44
CA LEU A 15 -3.11 2.69 -6.82
C LEU A 15 -4.21 3.76 -6.83
N TYR A 16 -3.83 4.97 -6.43
CA TYR A 16 -4.62 6.17 -6.65
C TYR A 16 -3.98 7.00 -7.77
N PRO A 17 -4.70 7.27 -8.89
CA PRO A 17 -4.18 8.07 -9.98
C PRO A 17 -3.80 9.47 -9.47
N GLY A 18 -2.49 9.75 -9.45
CA GLY A 18 -1.96 11.05 -9.04
C GLY A 18 -1.39 11.12 -7.61
N TRP A 19 -1.48 10.09 -6.77
CA TRP A 19 -0.94 10.14 -5.40
C TRP A 19 0.58 10.39 -5.36
N TRP A 20 1.34 9.71 -6.22
CA TRP A 20 2.80 9.82 -6.26
C TRP A 20 3.16 11.23 -6.75
N LYS A 21 2.36 11.80 -7.67
CA LYS A 21 2.50 13.19 -8.11
C LYS A 21 2.13 14.20 -7.02
N ARG A 22 1.11 13.93 -6.20
CA ARG A 22 0.63 14.80 -5.10
C ARG A 22 1.62 14.85 -3.93
N PHE A 23 2.40 13.79 -3.73
CA PHE A 23 3.39 13.70 -2.65
C PHE A 23 4.81 14.12 -3.07
N PHE A 24 5.24 13.79 -4.31
CA PHE A 24 6.60 14.11 -4.79
C PHE A 24 6.72 15.42 -5.58
N LYS A 25 5.63 16.07 -6.03
CA LYS A 25 5.71 17.42 -6.61
C LYS A 25 5.31 18.50 -5.60
N PHE A 26 6.18 19.48 -5.42
CA PHE A 26 5.91 20.77 -4.79
C PHE A 26 4.71 21.48 -5.47
N PRO A 27 3.94 22.31 -4.74
CA PRO A 27 2.49 22.32 -4.79
C PRO A 27 1.99 23.25 -5.89
N GLN A 28 1.43 22.69 -6.97
CA GLN A 28 0.27 23.34 -7.55
C GLN A 28 -0.92 22.93 -6.67
N PRO A 29 -1.72 23.88 -6.14
CA PRO A 29 -2.91 23.53 -5.41
C PRO A 29 -3.74 22.63 -6.35
N PRO A 30 -3.97 21.35 -5.98
CA PRO A 30 -4.79 20.49 -6.79
C PRO A 30 -6.15 21.20 -6.95
N PRO A 31 -6.77 21.16 -8.14
CA PRO A 31 -8.15 21.64 -8.30
C PRO A 31 -9.00 21.08 -7.15
N PRO A 32 -9.97 21.83 -6.59
CA PRO A 32 -10.78 21.34 -5.49
C PRO A 32 -11.45 20.03 -5.91
N ASP A 33 -10.90 18.91 -5.42
CA ASP A 33 -11.43 17.59 -5.72
C ASP A 33 -12.83 17.56 -5.12
N PRO A 34 -13.87 17.22 -5.89
CA PRO A 34 -15.23 17.20 -5.37
C PRO A 34 -15.45 16.16 -4.25
N GLU A 35 -14.53 15.19 -4.05
CA GLU A 35 -14.67 14.10 -3.08
C GLU A 35 -13.35 13.71 -2.37
N PRO A 36 -12.78 14.57 -1.51
CA PRO A 36 -11.50 14.31 -0.83
C PRO A 36 -11.54 13.09 0.10
N TRP A 37 -12.70 12.80 0.68
CA TRP A 37 -12.92 11.67 1.60
C TRP A 37 -12.66 10.31 0.96
N ARG A 38 -12.95 10.17 -0.34
CA ARG A 38 -12.71 8.91 -1.07
C ARG A 38 -11.23 8.64 -1.23
N HIS A 39 -10.42 9.68 -1.44
CA HIS A 39 -8.97 9.55 -1.53
C HIS A 39 -8.39 9.09 -0.21
N ILE A 40 -8.82 9.70 0.89
CA ILE A 40 -8.45 9.29 2.25
C ILE A 40 -8.87 7.83 2.49
N GLY A 41 -10.08 7.43 2.04
CA GLY A 41 -10.57 6.06 2.13
C GLY A 41 -9.71 5.06 1.35
N THR A 42 -9.35 5.37 0.09
CA THR A 42 -8.48 4.49 -0.73
C THR A 42 -7.07 4.36 -0.15
N ILE A 43 -6.54 5.44 0.41
CA ILE A 43 -5.23 5.47 1.07
C ILE A 43 -5.25 4.62 2.34
N GLY A 44 -6.29 4.79 3.16
CA GLY A 44 -6.51 3.96 4.36
C GLY A 44 -6.64 2.48 4.01
N LEU A 45 -7.40 2.16 2.96
CA LEU A 45 -7.54 0.79 2.43
C LEU A 45 -6.19 0.21 1.99
N GLY A 46 -5.39 0.97 1.26
CA GLY A 46 -4.05 0.55 0.83
C GLY A 46 -3.11 0.29 2.01
N LEU A 47 -3.10 1.17 3.01
CA LEU A 47 -2.30 1.00 4.23
C LEU A 47 -2.72 -0.23 5.04
N ILE A 48 -4.02 -0.42 5.26
CA ILE A 48 -4.53 -1.57 6.02
C ILE A 48 -4.27 -2.87 5.27
N ALA A 49 -4.53 -2.89 3.96
CA ALA A 49 -4.29 -4.06 3.11
C ALA A 49 -2.80 -4.43 3.08
N GLY A 50 -1.91 -3.44 2.92
CA GLY A 50 -0.46 -3.68 2.90
C GLY A 50 0.08 -4.11 4.26
N LEU A 51 -0.38 -3.51 5.36
CA LEU A 51 -0.01 -3.95 6.71
C LEU A 51 -0.48 -5.40 6.96
N ALA A 52 -1.75 -5.71 6.65
CA ALA A 52 -2.29 -7.05 6.85
C ALA A 52 -1.57 -8.08 5.97
N GLY A 53 -1.37 -7.78 4.68
CA GLY A 53 -0.65 -8.64 3.75
C GLY A 53 0.79 -8.91 4.17
N GLY A 54 1.53 -7.86 4.53
CA GLY A 54 2.92 -7.98 4.97
C GLY A 54 3.07 -8.74 6.29
N THR A 55 2.21 -8.45 7.28
CA THR A 55 2.29 -9.11 8.60
C THR A 55 1.89 -10.58 8.57
N LEU A 56 0.79 -10.90 7.88
CA LEU A 56 0.31 -12.27 7.75
C LEU A 56 1.30 -13.12 6.95
N PHE A 57 1.86 -12.58 5.87
CA PHE A 57 2.85 -13.31 5.07
C PHE A 57 4.15 -13.52 5.85
N HIS A 58 4.65 -12.48 6.54
CA HIS A 58 5.85 -12.58 7.38
C HIS A 58 5.73 -13.69 8.43
N GLY A 59 4.58 -13.78 9.10
CA GLY A 59 4.31 -14.82 10.09
C GLY A 59 4.32 -16.24 9.54
N ARG A 60 4.15 -16.43 8.21
CA ARG A 60 4.17 -17.75 7.56
C ARG A 60 5.52 -18.16 7.01
N ILE A 61 6.42 -17.20 6.77
CA ILE A 61 7.72 -17.45 6.13
C ILE A 61 8.91 -17.29 7.08
N LEU A 62 8.67 -16.92 8.35
CA LEU A 62 9.74 -16.69 9.33
C LEU A 62 10.62 -17.92 9.55
N ASP A 63 10.02 -19.12 9.51
CA ASP A 63 10.71 -20.40 9.70
C ASP A 63 11.02 -21.12 8.38
N ASP A 64 10.73 -20.47 7.25
CA ASP A 64 10.94 -21.06 5.93
C ASP A 64 12.37 -20.80 5.44
N GLN A 65 13.09 -21.88 5.15
CA GLN A 65 14.49 -21.85 4.74
C GLN A 65 14.70 -21.11 3.41
N LEU A 66 13.66 -21.05 2.55
CA LEU A 66 13.69 -20.30 1.29
C LEU A 66 13.76 -18.78 1.49
N PHE A 67 13.30 -18.29 2.64
CA PHE A 67 13.23 -16.86 2.94
C PHE A 67 14.20 -16.43 4.05
N ALA A 68 15.13 -17.30 4.44
CA ALA A 68 16.14 -17.02 5.45
C ALA A 68 16.94 -15.76 5.09
N GLY A 69 16.87 -14.74 5.96
CA GLY A 69 17.52 -13.44 5.75
C GLY A 69 16.82 -12.48 4.78
N GLN A 70 15.76 -12.91 4.07
CA GLN A 70 15.00 -12.08 3.12
C GLN A 70 13.51 -11.95 3.45
N ALA A 71 13.04 -12.56 4.54
CA ALA A 71 11.63 -12.58 4.94
C ALA A 71 11.01 -11.17 5.03
N ALA A 72 11.77 -10.16 5.46
CA ALA A 72 11.28 -8.78 5.52
C ALA A 72 11.01 -8.19 4.12
N ILE A 73 11.90 -8.42 3.15
CA ILE A 73 11.78 -7.90 1.78
C ILE A 73 10.63 -8.59 1.05
N ALA A 74 10.54 -9.93 1.16
CA ALA A 74 9.45 -10.71 0.58
C ALA A 74 8.09 -10.26 1.13
N SER A 75 8.00 -10.04 2.44
CA SER A 75 6.79 -9.52 3.09
C SER A 75 6.46 -8.08 2.68
N GLY A 76 7.47 -7.25 2.41
CA GLY A 76 7.29 -5.91 1.85
C GLY A 76 6.71 -5.91 0.44
N LEU A 77 7.16 -6.84 -0.41
CA LEU A 77 6.60 -7.01 -1.76
C LEU A 77 5.14 -7.46 -1.71
N VAL A 78 4.80 -8.37 -0.78
CA VAL A 78 3.42 -8.78 -0.56
C VAL A 78 2.57 -7.62 -0.03
N ALA A 79 3.10 -6.81 0.89
CA ALA A 79 2.43 -5.59 1.36
C ALA A 79 2.13 -4.62 0.21
N PHE A 80 3.09 -4.42 -0.70
CA PHE A 80 2.89 -3.58 -1.89
C PHE A 80 1.85 -4.16 -2.85
N ALA A 81 1.93 -5.46 -3.15
CA ALA A 81 1.02 -6.12 -4.08
C ALA A 81 -0.43 -6.15 -3.57
N THR A 82 -0.61 -6.48 -2.29
CA THR A 82 -1.94 -6.49 -1.64
C THR A 82 -2.57 -5.10 -1.63
N ALA A 83 -1.81 -4.06 -1.28
CA ALA A 83 -2.27 -2.68 -1.37
C ALA A 83 -2.66 -2.29 -2.81
N SER A 84 -1.85 -2.67 -3.80
CA SER A 84 -2.09 -2.39 -5.23
C SER A 84 -3.38 -3.05 -5.74
N ILE A 85 -3.60 -4.31 -5.40
CA ILE A 85 -4.79 -5.07 -5.83
C ILE A 85 -6.05 -4.50 -5.19
N VAL A 86 -6.03 -4.30 -3.87
CA VAL A 86 -7.20 -3.81 -3.12
C VAL A 86 -7.61 -2.41 -3.57
N THR A 87 -6.64 -1.51 -3.73
CA THR A 87 -6.92 -0.13 -4.14
C THR A 87 -7.24 -0.01 -5.64
N GLY A 88 -6.63 -0.85 -6.47
CA GLY A 88 -6.99 -1.01 -7.88
C GLY A 88 -8.43 -1.50 -8.08
N LEU A 89 -8.86 -2.49 -7.29
CA LEU A 89 -10.25 -2.95 -7.26
C LEU A 89 -11.19 -1.85 -6.78
N ALA A 90 -10.90 -1.25 -5.62
CA ALA A 90 -11.73 -0.19 -5.04
C ALA A 90 -11.91 1.01 -5.99
N SER A 91 -10.87 1.36 -6.75
CA SER A 91 -10.94 2.42 -7.76
C SER A 91 -11.66 2.00 -9.04
N SER A 92 -11.64 0.71 -9.40
CA SER A 92 -12.34 0.18 -10.58
C SER A 92 -13.87 0.15 -10.41
N PHE A 93 -14.38 0.00 -9.20
CA PHE A 93 -15.82 0.06 -8.90
C PHE A 93 -16.45 1.47 -9.06
N LYS A 94 -15.67 2.48 -9.43
CA LYS A 94 -16.14 3.87 -9.64
C LYS A 94 -16.80 4.10 -11.02
N ARG A 95 -17.40 3.07 -11.63
CA ARG A 95 -18.16 3.22 -12.89
C ARG A 95 -19.53 3.84 -12.64
#